data_AF-A1T6S8-F1
#
_entry.id   AF-A1T6S8-F1
#
_cell.length_a   1.000
_cell.length_b   1.000
_cell.length_c   1.000
_cell.angle_alpha   90.00
_cell.angle_beta   90.00
_cell.angle_gamma   90.00
#
_symmetry.space_group_name_H-M   'P 1'
#
loop_
_entity.id
_entity.type
_entity.pdbx_description
1 polymer ?
#
loop_
_entity_poly.entity_id
_entity_poly.type
_entity_poly.pdbx_seq_one_letter_code
_entity_poly.pdbx_strand_id
1 'polypeptide(L)'
;MPRSSRVSSCAVVSSKRAAIGIVTVGVAAVAFAVPASAVDVTQYIEVSDCDQPQTQWCTPIPSVDIFTVDEERSILVEFTASQNHCSDMIAHIIVDGDEWGSNRVGPGESDGGYEIPVTPGVHTIAVQAEGIEGGCNTGYVASWGGTLHIAGNTTADGNTTTDGTTTTDGNTTPPATTNAPTATDETDENYDYAAALAQWMEDEAAKIAAQSQQTATYTYTTTLEWVLGPYFEGEFVKGANRVIATQSDTAGGSTTWISNEQGDAQNPQTFVTKTWLRDNYPQFAR
;
A
#
# COMPACT_ATOMS: atom_id res chain seq x y z
N MET A 1 -24.31 58.27 -36.45
CA MET A 1 -23.68 59.41 -35.76
C MET A 1 -22.32 58.96 -35.23
N PRO A 2 -21.21 59.45 -35.79
CA PRO A 2 -19.85 58.96 -35.51
C PRO A 2 -18.98 59.96 -34.72
N ARG A 3 -17.86 59.42 -34.19
CA ARG A 3 -16.56 60.06 -33.85
C ARG A 3 -16.54 61.30 -32.95
N SER A 4 -15.78 61.22 -31.85
CA SER A 4 -14.74 62.23 -31.57
C SER A 4 -13.66 61.70 -30.62
N SER A 5 -12.44 61.69 -31.12
CA SER A 5 -11.19 61.37 -30.41
C SER A 5 -10.68 62.59 -29.63
N ARG A 6 -9.95 62.39 -28.52
CA ARG A 6 -8.82 63.25 -28.13
C ARG A 6 -7.69 62.44 -27.49
N VAL A 7 -6.50 62.92 -27.79
CA VAL A 7 -5.16 62.35 -27.64
C VAL A 7 -4.35 63.29 -26.73
N SER A 8 -3.41 62.70 -25.97
CA SER A 8 -2.14 63.24 -25.41
C SER A 8 -2.10 64.49 -24.52
N SER A 9 -1.39 64.39 -23.39
CA SER A 9 0.05 64.75 -23.29
C SER A 9 0.58 64.82 -21.84
N CYS A 10 1.81 64.30 -21.65
CA CYS A 10 2.97 64.74 -20.84
C CYS A 10 2.78 65.20 -19.36
N ALA A 11 3.70 65.06 -18.41
CA ALA A 11 5.03 64.47 -18.18
C ALA A 11 5.21 64.52 -16.63
N VAL A 12 6.09 63.79 -15.96
CA VAL A 12 7.47 64.19 -15.63
C VAL A 12 8.09 63.09 -14.74
N VAL A 13 9.36 62.83 -15.03
CA VAL A 13 10.33 61.92 -14.40
C VAL A 13 10.63 62.30 -12.94
N SER A 14 10.83 61.32 -12.05
CA SER A 14 11.79 61.48 -10.95
C SER A 14 12.41 60.15 -10.52
N SER A 15 13.70 60.03 -10.82
CA SER A 15 14.62 58.97 -10.43
C SER A 15 14.87 58.93 -8.92
N LYS A 16 14.80 57.76 -8.31
CA LYS A 16 15.66 57.43 -7.16
C LYS A 16 16.19 56.00 -7.28
N ARG A 17 17.50 55.91 -7.47
CA ARG A 17 18.32 54.71 -7.30
C ARG A 17 18.36 54.38 -5.80
N ALA A 18 18.11 53.14 -5.41
CA ALA A 18 18.41 52.66 -4.07
C ALA A 18 18.80 51.17 -4.10
N ALA A 19 20.07 50.95 -3.75
CA ALA A 19 20.70 49.79 -3.12
C ALA A 19 20.25 48.36 -3.49
N ILE A 20 21.14 47.65 -4.20
CA ILE A 20 21.20 46.19 -4.21
C ILE A 20 21.79 45.74 -2.87
N GLY A 21 20.97 45.14 -2.01
CA GLY A 21 21.41 44.38 -0.85
C GLY A 21 21.50 42.90 -1.21
N ILE A 22 22.71 42.34 -1.18
CA ILE A 22 22.91 40.89 -1.31
C ILE A 22 22.60 40.29 0.07
N VAL A 23 21.44 39.66 0.19
CA VAL A 23 21.09 38.80 1.34
C VAL A 23 21.55 37.39 0.98
N THR A 24 22.65 36.94 1.59
CA THR A 24 23.07 35.53 1.57
C THR A 24 22.06 34.71 2.39
N VAL A 25 21.16 34.02 1.69
CA VAL A 25 20.27 33.02 2.28
C VAL A 25 21.08 31.74 2.51
N GLY A 26 21.44 31.47 3.76
CA GLY A 26 21.96 30.16 4.16
C GLY A 26 20.82 29.14 4.06
N VAL A 27 20.88 28.27 3.04
CA VAL A 27 19.94 27.16 2.88
C VAL A 27 20.36 26.08 3.86
N ALA A 28 19.70 26.02 5.02
CA ALA A 28 19.75 24.84 5.87
C ALA A 28 19.04 23.72 5.12
N ALA A 29 19.81 22.75 4.62
CA ALA A 29 19.27 21.53 4.04
C ALA A 29 18.64 20.71 5.18
N VAL A 30 17.32 20.79 5.29
CA VAL A 30 16.54 19.88 6.14
C VAL A 30 16.55 18.54 5.41
N ALA A 31 17.34 17.59 5.91
CA ALA A 31 17.24 16.20 5.49
C ALA A 31 15.90 15.68 6.02
N PHE A 32 14.91 15.58 5.14
CA PHE A 32 13.70 14.84 5.41
C PHE A 32 14.08 13.35 5.41
N ALA A 33 14.20 12.76 6.59
CA ALA A 33 14.14 11.31 6.71
C ALA A 33 12.72 10.91 6.31
N VAL A 34 12.58 10.35 5.10
CA VAL A 34 11.34 9.73 4.65
C VAL A 34 11.06 8.57 5.61
N PRO A 35 9.86 8.44 6.20
CA PRO A 35 9.55 7.25 6.98
C PRO A 35 9.68 6.04 6.06
N ALA A 36 10.44 5.04 6.51
CA ALA A 36 10.34 3.71 5.92
C ALA A 36 8.91 3.23 6.19
N SER A 37 8.11 3.07 5.13
CA SER A 37 6.77 2.50 5.24
C SER A 37 6.93 1.01 5.52
N ALA A 38 7.08 0.66 6.80
CA ALA A 38 7.10 -0.73 7.24
C ALA A 38 5.74 -1.36 6.93
N VAL A 39 5.76 -2.57 6.38
CA VAL A 39 4.55 -3.37 6.18
C VAL A 39 3.85 -3.54 7.54
N ASP A 40 2.57 -3.20 7.65
CA ASP A 40 1.76 -3.50 8.84
C ASP A 40 0.31 -3.74 8.41
N VAL A 41 -0.08 -5.01 8.39
CA VAL A 41 -1.40 -5.47 7.92
C VAL A 41 -2.02 -6.30 9.03
N THR A 42 -3.20 -5.90 9.48
CA THR A 42 -4.03 -6.68 10.40
C THR A 42 -5.36 -6.98 9.73
N GLN A 43 -5.66 -8.26 9.53
CA GLN A 43 -6.89 -8.69 8.85
C GLN A 43 -7.56 -9.83 9.60
N TYR A 44 -8.89 -9.73 9.77
CA TYR A 44 -9.68 -10.87 10.20
C TYR A 44 -9.95 -11.78 9.00
N ILE A 45 -9.58 -13.05 9.14
CA ILE A 45 -9.78 -14.09 8.14
C ILE A 45 -10.70 -15.16 8.73
N GLU A 46 -11.63 -15.65 7.91
CA GLU A 46 -12.55 -16.70 8.31
C GLU A 46 -12.95 -17.59 7.15
N VAL A 47 -13.30 -18.82 7.48
CA VAL A 47 -14.00 -19.76 6.61
C VAL A 47 -15.29 -20.13 7.31
N SER A 48 -16.41 -19.61 6.80
CA SER A 48 -17.73 -19.78 7.41
C SER A 48 -18.35 -21.16 7.17
N ASP A 49 -17.90 -21.87 6.14
CA ASP A 49 -18.27 -23.26 5.85
C ASP A 49 -17.11 -23.96 5.15
N CYS A 50 -16.53 -24.97 5.81
CA CYS A 50 -15.50 -25.81 5.22
C CYS A 50 -16.10 -26.76 4.16
N ASP A 51 -15.36 -27.01 3.08
CA ASP A 51 -15.79 -27.86 1.98
C ASP A 51 -16.20 -29.27 2.43
N GLN A 52 -17.14 -29.84 1.68
CA GLN A 52 -17.64 -31.19 1.91
C GLN A 52 -16.86 -32.23 1.08
N PRO A 53 -16.58 -33.43 1.63
CA PRO A 53 -16.92 -33.86 2.99
C PRO A 53 -16.03 -33.18 4.02
N GLN A 54 -16.62 -32.68 5.10
CA GLN A 54 -15.86 -32.05 6.16
C GLN A 54 -14.85 -33.05 6.76
N THR A 55 -13.60 -32.60 6.86
CA THR A 55 -12.51 -33.32 7.51
C THR A 55 -11.92 -32.44 8.61
N GLN A 56 -10.82 -32.88 9.24
CA GLN A 56 -10.08 -31.97 10.12
C GLN A 56 -9.40 -30.84 9.34
N TRP A 57 -9.08 -31.07 8.06
CA TRP A 57 -8.54 -30.04 7.18
C TRP A 57 -9.68 -29.21 6.61
N CYS A 58 -9.66 -27.91 6.89
CA CYS A 58 -10.62 -26.99 6.31
C CYS A 58 -10.09 -26.42 4.99
N THR A 59 -10.95 -26.42 3.97
CA THR A 59 -10.81 -25.66 2.73
C THR A 59 -12.10 -24.87 2.50
N PRO A 60 -12.09 -23.74 1.78
CA PRO A 60 -10.97 -23.09 1.10
C PRO A 60 -9.93 -22.48 2.06
N ILE A 61 -8.74 -22.17 1.54
CA ILE A 61 -7.66 -21.54 2.31
C ILE A 61 -7.69 -20.03 2.02
N PRO A 62 -8.15 -19.19 2.98
CA PRO A 62 -8.13 -17.74 2.80
C PRO A 62 -6.69 -17.23 2.78
N SER A 63 -6.45 -16.18 1.99
CA SER A 63 -5.15 -15.55 1.84
C SER A 63 -5.25 -14.02 1.74
N VAL A 64 -4.12 -13.38 2.01
CA VAL A 64 -3.90 -11.94 1.98
C VAL A 64 -2.63 -11.70 1.18
N ASP A 65 -2.73 -10.88 0.14
CA ASP A 65 -1.57 -10.46 -0.62
C ASP A 65 -0.95 -9.22 0.04
N ILE A 66 0.36 -9.29 0.25
CA ILE A 66 1.18 -8.17 0.72
C ILE A 66 2.22 -7.82 -0.33
N PHE A 67 2.75 -6.61 -0.23
CA PHE A 67 3.83 -6.14 -1.08
C PHE A 67 4.98 -5.62 -0.23
N THR A 68 6.18 -6.18 -0.43
CA THR A 68 7.42 -5.83 0.27
C THR A 68 8.32 -5.03 -0.65
N VAL A 69 8.76 -3.85 -0.19
CA VAL A 69 9.49 -2.85 -0.99
C VAL A 69 10.98 -2.81 -0.71
N ASP A 70 11.35 -2.98 0.55
CA ASP A 70 12.74 -2.87 1.01
C ASP A 70 13.39 -4.27 1.04
N GLU A 71 14.72 -4.31 1.18
CA GLU A 71 15.43 -5.53 1.60
C GLU A 71 15.08 -5.90 3.07
N GLU A 72 13.82 -5.69 3.50
CA GLU A 72 13.26 -6.22 4.73
C GLU A 72 13.58 -7.71 4.75
N ARG A 73 14.58 -8.07 5.58
CA ARG A 73 15.14 -9.42 5.58
C ARG A 73 14.15 -10.45 6.12
N SER A 74 13.04 -10.00 6.71
CA SER A 74 11.94 -10.83 7.17
C SER A 74 10.69 -10.00 7.47
N ILE A 75 9.52 -10.62 7.28
CA ILE A 75 8.26 -10.20 7.87
C ILE A 75 7.97 -11.04 9.11
N LEU A 76 7.27 -10.48 10.10
CA LEU A 76 6.62 -11.21 11.17
C LEU A 76 5.19 -11.54 10.72
N VAL A 77 4.83 -12.82 10.72
CA VAL A 77 3.46 -13.28 10.46
C VAL A 77 2.95 -13.97 11.72
N GLU A 78 1.88 -13.45 12.31
CA GLU A 78 1.25 -13.99 13.51
C GLU A 78 -0.24 -14.22 13.27
N PHE A 79 -0.74 -15.38 13.68
CA PHE A 79 -2.17 -15.65 13.67
C PHE A 79 -2.72 -15.82 15.09
N THR A 80 -3.80 -15.11 15.38
CA THR A 80 -4.56 -15.25 16.63
C THR A 80 -5.94 -15.85 16.36
N ALA A 81 -6.23 -16.98 16.98
CA ALA A 81 -7.54 -17.63 16.86
C ALA A 81 -8.66 -16.77 17.45
N SER A 82 -9.85 -16.82 16.86
CA SER A 82 -11.01 -16.11 17.39
C SER A 82 -11.35 -16.59 18.80
N GLN A 83 -11.64 -15.64 19.70
CA GLN A 83 -12.10 -15.94 21.08
C GLN A 83 -13.42 -16.73 21.11
N ASN A 84 -14.16 -16.75 20.00
CA ASN A 84 -15.42 -17.47 19.86
C ASN A 84 -15.26 -18.94 19.44
N HIS A 85 -14.03 -19.43 19.26
CA HIS A 85 -13.79 -20.85 19.01
C HIS A 85 -14.31 -21.71 20.17
N CYS A 86 -14.84 -22.88 19.84
CA CYS A 86 -15.36 -23.85 20.81
C CYS A 86 -14.51 -25.11 20.92
N SER A 87 -13.41 -25.18 20.18
CA SER A 87 -12.39 -26.22 20.20
C SER A 87 -11.05 -25.58 19.83
N ASP A 88 -9.96 -26.27 20.09
CA ASP A 88 -8.65 -25.87 19.59
C ASP A 88 -8.50 -26.22 18.11
N MET A 89 -7.51 -25.63 17.47
CA MET A 89 -7.07 -25.99 16.12
C MET A 89 -5.55 -25.88 16.00
N ILE A 90 -4.99 -26.41 14.92
CA ILE A 90 -3.64 -26.12 14.45
C ILE A 90 -3.78 -25.10 13.33
N ALA A 91 -3.15 -23.93 13.49
CA ALA A 91 -3.06 -22.91 12.45
C ALA A 91 -1.80 -23.17 11.64
N HIS A 92 -1.95 -23.36 10.32
CA HIS A 92 -0.86 -23.54 9.37
C HIS A 92 -0.66 -22.22 8.61
N ILE A 93 0.51 -21.60 8.78
CA ILE A 93 0.90 -20.41 8.03
C ILE A 93 1.55 -20.87 6.73
N ILE A 94 0.99 -20.42 5.62
CA ILE A 94 1.43 -20.74 4.26
C ILE A 94 1.87 -19.45 3.59
N VAL A 95 3.08 -19.43 3.01
CA VAL A 95 3.64 -18.28 2.30
C VAL A 95 3.99 -18.71 0.89
N ASP A 96 3.45 -18.01 -0.10
CA ASP A 96 3.66 -18.28 -1.53
C ASP A 96 3.34 -19.73 -1.94
N GLY A 97 2.43 -20.37 -1.20
CA GLY A 97 1.99 -21.75 -1.43
C GLY A 97 2.71 -22.81 -0.59
N ASP A 98 3.79 -22.46 0.12
CA ASP A 98 4.55 -23.38 0.97
C ASP A 98 4.23 -23.17 2.46
N GLU A 99 4.04 -24.25 3.22
CA GLU A 99 3.86 -24.17 4.68
C GLU A 99 5.17 -23.73 5.35
N TRP A 100 5.12 -22.63 6.08
CA TRP A 100 6.24 -22.12 6.84
C TRP A 100 6.30 -22.74 8.25
N GLY A 101 5.14 -22.84 8.88
CA GLY A 101 5.03 -23.36 10.23
C GLY A 101 3.59 -23.53 10.66
N SER A 102 3.40 -24.32 11.71
CA SER A 102 2.10 -24.55 12.30
C SER A 102 2.18 -24.70 13.82
N ASN A 103 1.15 -24.21 14.50
CA ASN A 103 1.06 -24.31 15.95
C ASN A 103 -0.38 -24.53 16.41
N ARG A 104 -0.53 -25.21 17.54
CA ARG A 104 -1.83 -25.37 18.20
C ARG A 104 -2.22 -24.06 18.85
N VAL A 105 -3.43 -23.60 18.56
CA VAL A 105 -4.05 -22.40 19.13
C VAL A 105 -5.43 -22.76 19.70
N GLY A 106 -5.65 -22.38 20.96
CA GLY A 106 -6.98 -22.36 21.56
C GLY A 106 -7.73 -21.04 21.30
N PRO A 107 -8.98 -20.91 21.80
CA PRO A 107 -9.77 -19.70 21.61
C PRO A 107 -9.07 -18.44 22.15
N GLY A 108 -8.79 -17.48 21.27
CA GLY A 108 -8.09 -16.23 21.62
C GLY A 108 -6.57 -16.35 21.76
N GLU A 109 -5.98 -17.52 21.51
CA GLU A 109 -4.54 -17.73 21.59
C GLU A 109 -3.85 -17.37 20.25
N SER A 110 -2.63 -16.86 20.36
CA SER A 110 -1.71 -16.63 19.24
C SER A 110 -0.87 -17.88 18.96
N ASP A 111 -0.53 -18.11 17.70
CA ASP A 111 0.42 -19.15 17.27
C ASP A 111 1.89 -18.84 17.64
N GLY A 112 2.15 -17.64 18.17
CA GLY A 112 3.44 -17.17 18.64
C GLY A 112 4.25 -16.42 17.59
N GLY A 113 3.75 -16.30 16.37
CA GLY A 113 4.39 -15.58 15.27
C GLY A 113 5.59 -16.28 14.65
N TYR A 114 5.81 -16.00 13.37
CA TYR A 114 6.93 -16.50 12.58
C TYR A 114 7.68 -15.34 11.92
N GLU A 115 8.99 -15.29 12.10
CA GLU A 115 9.86 -14.44 11.27
C GLU A 115 10.16 -15.18 9.97
N ILE A 116 9.69 -14.62 8.85
CA ILE A 116 9.73 -15.23 7.52
C ILE A 116 10.57 -14.35 6.60
N PRO A 117 11.73 -14.82 6.12
CA PRO A 117 12.50 -14.10 5.13
C PRO A 117 11.74 -14.04 3.81
N VAL A 118 11.56 -12.83 3.29
CA VAL A 118 10.87 -12.57 2.02
C VAL A 118 11.76 -11.72 1.14
N THR A 119 11.64 -11.89 -0.17
CA THR A 119 12.29 -11.00 -1.14
C THR A 119 11.44 -9.75 -1.35
N PRO A 120 11.95 -8.68 -1.97
CA PRO A 120 11.09 -7.61 -2.45
C PRO A 120 10.13 -8.14 -3.53
N GLY A 121 8.83 -7.89 -3.38
CA GLY A 121 7.83 -8.40 -4.31
C GLY A 121 6.44 -8.55 -3.71
N VAL A 122 5.53 -9.11 -4.51
CA VAL A 122 4.20 -9.53 -4.05
C VAL A 122 4.34 -10.90 -3.40
N HIS A 123 3.79 -11.05 -2.20
CA HIS A 123 3.75 -12.31 -1.46
C HIS A 123 2.31 -12.62 -1.04
N THR A 124 1.94 -13.90 -1.11
CA THR A 124 0.63 -14.37 -0.68
C THR A 124 0.77 -15.07 0.67
N ILE A 125 0.16 -14.51 1.71
CA ILE A 125 0.13 -15.09 3.05
C ILE A 125 -1.24 -15.74 3.27
N ALA A 126 -1.25 -17.03 3.54
CA ALA A 126 -2.46 -17.81 3.73
C ALA A 126 -2.44 -18.52 5.08
N VAL A 127 -3.64 -18.78 5.61
CA VAL A 127 -3.79 -19.56 6.84
C VAL A 127 -4.76 -20.69 6.60
N GLN A 128 -4.35 -21.91 6.95
CA GLN A 128 -5.20 -23.08 6.91
C GLN A 128 -5.42 -23.60 8.34
N ALA A 129 -6.64 -24.03 8.64
CA ALA A 129 -6.95 -24.68 9.90
C ALA A 129 -7.00 -26.21 9.75
N GLU A 130 -6.30 -26.90 10.64
CA GLU A 130 -6.52 -28.31 10.96
C GLU A 130 -7.20 -28.39 12.34
N GLY A 131 -8.36 -29.02 12.43
CA GLY A 131 -9.08 -29.16 13.68
C GLY A 131 -8.48 -30.18 14.63
N ILE A 132 -8.66 -29.94 15.93
CA ILE A 132 -8.32 -30.90 16.98
C ILE A 132 -9.62 -31.40 17.60
N GLU A 133 -9.80 -32.72 17.67
CA GLU A 133 -10.97 -33.32 18.33
C GLU A 133 -11.06 -32.88 19.79
N GLY A 134 -12.23 -32.35 20.16
CA GLY A 134 -12.46 -31.74 21.47
C GLY A 134 -13.47 -30.61 21.37
N GLY A 135 -14.15 -30.32 22.48
CA GLY A 135 -15.18 -29.28 22.51
C GLY A 135 -16.29 -29.54 21.49
N CYS A 136 -16.46 -28.62 20.53
CA CYS A 136 -17.44 -28.75 19.44
C CYS A 136 -16.94 -29.53 18.22
N ASN A 137 -15.63 -29.75 18.09
CA ASN A 137 -15.06 -30.57 17.03
C ASN A 137 -15.24 -32.05 17.40
N THR A 138 -16.07 -32.76 16.64
CA THR A 138 -16.41 -34.17 16.85
C THR A 138 -15.78 -35.09 15.80
N GLY A 139 -14.69 -34.65 15.16
CA GLY A 139 -13.99 -35.36 14.08
C GLY A 139 -13.85 -34.54 12.79
N TYR A 140 -14.29 -33.29 12.78
CA TYR A 140 -14.22 -32.40 11.62
C TYR A 140 -14.33 -30.92 12.03
N VAL A 141 -13.82 -30.04 11.16
CA VAL A 141 -13.97 -28.57 11.26
C VAL A 141 -15.11 -28.13 10.37
N ALA A 142 -16.10 -27.45 10.95
CA ALA A 142 -17.22 -26.88 10.18
C ALA A 142 -16.90 -25.46 9.70
N SER A 143 -16.25 -24.67 10.54
CA SER A 143 -15.86 -23.29 10.28
C SER A 143 -14.76 -22.87 11.26
N TRP A 144 -14.03 -21.83 10.90
CA TRP A 144 -13.02 -21.23 11.76
C TRP A 144 -12.78 -19.77 11.37
N GLY A 145 -12.05 -19.05 12.21
CA GLY A 145 -11.64 -17.68 11.90
C GLY A 145 -10.70 -17.11 12.96
N GLY A 146 -10.04 -16.01 12.64
CA GLY A 146 -9.10 -15.35 13.54
C GLY A 146 -8.49 -14.12 12.88
N THR A 147 -7.54 -13.53 13.58
CA THR A 147 -6.84 -12.33 13.12
C THR A 147 -5.44 -12.69 12.68
N LEU A 148 -5.13 -12.40 11.42
CA LEU A 148 -3.79 -12.46 10.85
C LEU A 148 -3.14 -11.08 11.00
N HIS A 149 -1.98 -11.03 11.62
CA HIS A 149 -1.12 -9.85 11.73
C HIS A 149 0.17 -10.09 10.95
N ILE A 150 0.53 -9.13 10.11
CA ILE A 150 1.74 -9.16 9.28
C ILE A 150 2.47 -7.85 9.49
N ALA A 151 3.71 -7.89 9.96
CA ALA A 151 4.53 -6.71 10.18
C ALA A 151 5.91 -6.86 9.52
N GLY A 152 6.40 -5.81 8.87
CA GLY A 152 7.77 -5.73 8.37
C GLY A 152 8.72 -5.61 9.55
N ASN A 153 9.69 -6.52 9.67
CA ASN A 153 10.78 -6.33 10.62
C ASN A 153 11.75 -5.35 9.98
N THR A 154 11.55 -4.06 10.24
CA THR A 154 12.65 -3.11 10.09
C THR A 154 13.69 -3.54 11.11
N THR A 155 14.67 -4.33 10.66
CA THR A 155 15.91 -4.45 11.42
C THR A 155 16.44 -3.04 11.48
N ALA A 156 16.17 -2.36 12.60
CA ALA A 156 16.71 -1.06 12.87
C ALA A 156 18.22 -1.22 12.77
N ASP A 157 18.81 -0.72 11.68
CA ASP A 157 20.21 -0.35 11.68
C ASP A 157 20.38 0.47 12.95
N GLY A 158 21.14 -0.07 13.90
CA GLY A 158 21.21 0.37 15.30
C GLY A 158 21.85 1.75 15.47
N ASN A 159 21.27 2.79 14.87
CA ASN A 159 21.65 4.16 15.09
C ASN A 159 20.53 4.84 15.88
N THR A 160 20.60 4.68 17.19
CA THR A 160 19.92 5.53 18.16
C THR A 160 20.24 6.99 17.85
N THR A 161 19.27 7.79 17.45
CA THR A 161 19.30 9.23 17.78
C THR A 161 17.89 9.72 18.08
N THR A 162 17.80 10.27 19.28
CA THR A 162 16.66 10.80 20.01
C THR A 162 16.09 12.09 19.40
N ASP A 163 14.83 12.35 19.78
CA ASP A 163 14.05 13.61 19.75
C ASP A 163 13.34 13.94 18.43
N GLY A 164 12.04 14.23 18.34
CA GLY A 164 11.03 14.56 19.35
C GLY A 164 10.24 15.80 18.88
N THR A 165 8.91 15.68 18.79
CA THR A 165 7.86 16.74 18.87
C THR A 165 6.95 16.97 17.63
N THR A 166 5.64 16.90 17.93
CA THR A 166 4.37 17.26 17.24
C THR A 166 4.36 18.73 16.72
N THR A 167 3.66 19.21 15.66
CA THR A 167 2.20 19.23 15.32
C THR A 167 2.00 20.02 13.98
N THR A 168 1.03 19.63 13.13
CA THR A 168 -0.13 20.39 12.54
C THR A 168 0.06 21.91 12.21
N ASP A 169 -0.26 22.53 11.04
CA ASP A 169 -1.34 22.35 10.04
C ASP A 169 -1.12 23.18 8.73
N GLY A 170 -1.69 22.69 7.62
CA GLY A 170 -2.47 23.41 6.57
C GLY A 170 -1.93 24.62 5.79
N ASN A 171 -1.72 24.46 4.47
CA ASN A 171 -2.54 25.14 3.43
C ASN A 171 -2.30 24.55 2.02
N THR A 172 -3.40 24.31 1.34
CA THR A 172 -3.59 23.77 -0.02
C THR A 172 -2.95 24.61 -1.13
N THR A 173 -2.15 23.98 -1.98
CA THR A 173 -2.00 24.29 -3.41
C THR A 173 -1.56 23.02 -4.15
N PRO A 174 -2.24 22.58 -5.24
CA PRO A 174 -1.82 21.41 -5.99
C PRO A 174 -0.40 21.59 -6.54
N PRO A 175 0.52 20.61 -6.44
CA PRO A 175 1.83 20.74 -7.06
C PRO A 175 1.67 20.73 -8.57
N ALA A 176 2.44 21.58 -9.23
CA ALA A 176 2.61 21.54 -10.68
C ALA A 176 3.12 20.16 -11.10
N THR A 177 2.52 19.62 -12.16
CA THR A 177 2.96 18.41 -12.86
C THR A 177 4.43 18.58 -13.26
N THR A 178 5.30 17.90 -12.53
CA THR A 178 6.72 17.78 -12.89
C THR A 178 6.80 16.71 -13.98
N ASN A 179 7.45 17.03 -15.10
CA ASN A 179 7.54 16.13 -16.23
C ASN A 179 8.19 14.80 -15.82
N ALA A 180 7.49 13.69 -16.10
CA ALA A 180 7.99 12.35 -15.87
C ALA A 180 9.36 12.13 -16.56
N PRO A 181 10.32 11.46 -15.91
CA PRO A 181 11.58 11.10 -16.53
C PRO A 181 11.34 10.25 -17.78
N THR A 182 12.06 10.54 -18.85
CA THR A 182 11.94 9.83 -20.12
C THR A 182 12.53 8.42 -19.97
N ALA A 183 11.67 7.41 -20.01
CA ALA A 183 12.04 6.01 -20.05
C ALA A 183 13.02 5.75 -21.21
N THR A 184 14.17 5.15 -20.90
CA THR A 184 15.08 4.59 -21.91
C THR A 184 14.95 3.09 -21.81
N ASP A 185 14.27 2.46 -22.78
CA ASP A 185 14.15 1.01 -22.86
C ASP A 185 14.86 0.48 -24.12
N GLU A 186 15.45 -0.70 -24.01
CA GLU A 186 15.90 -1.52 -25.13
C GLU A 186 14.65 -2.08 -25.82
N THR A 187 14.52 -1.79 -27.12
CA THR A 187 13.24 -1.81 -27.82
C THR A 187 13.04 -3.06 -28.67
N ASP A 188 11.94 -3.78 -28.42
CA ASP A 188 11.04 -4.09 -29.52
C ASP A 188 10.40 -2.74 -29.92
N GLU A 189 10.94 -2.08 -30.94
CA GLU A 189 10.60 -0.69 -31.32
C GLU A 189 9.12 -0.47 -31.65
N ASN A 190 8.33 -1.54 -31.67
CA ASN A 190 6.94 -1.53 -32.08
C ASN A 190 5.94 -1.80 -30.94
N TYR A 191 6.38 -1.97 -29.70
CA TYR A 191 5.49 -2.21 -28.56
C TYR A 191 5.26 -0.93 -27.72
N ASP A 192 3.99 -0.57 -27.50
CA ASP A 192 3.58 0.62 -26.75
C ASP A 192 3.51 0.34 -25.24
N TYR A 193 4.68 0.31 -24.61
CA TYR A 193 4.81 0.15 -23.16
C TYR A 193 4.09 1.23 -22.36
N ALA A 194 3.93 2.44 -22.91
CA ALA A 194 3.22 3.51 -22.22
C ALA A 194 1.72 3.23 -22.15
N ALA A 195 1.11 2.75 -23.26
CA ALA A 195 -0.28 2.31 -23.25
C ALA A 195 -0.51 1.11 -22.34
N ALA A 196 0.43 0.16 -22.30
CA ALA A 196 0.35 -1.01 -21.43
C ALA A 196 0.41 -0.63 -19.94
N LEU A 197 1.33 0.28 -19.56
CA LEU A 197 1.40 0.83 -18.21
C LEU A 197 0.15 1.62 -17.84
N ALA A 198 -0.40 2.42 -18.76
CA ALA A 198 -1.64 3.14 -18.50
C ALA A 198 -2.81 2.18 -18.22
N GLN A 199 -2.95 1.11 -19.01
CA GLN A 199 -3.98 0.09 -18.75
C GLN A 199 -3.76 -0.59 -17.39
N TRP A 200 -2.51 -0.93 -17.07
CA TRP A 200 -2.17 -1.51 -15.77
C TRP A 200 -2.53 -0.59 -14.60
N MET A 201 -2.29 0.72 -14.72
CA MET A 201 -2.69 1.70 -13.71
C MET A 201 -4.21 1.72 -13.48
N GLU A 202 -5.00 1.64 -14.54
CA GLU A 202 -6.46 1.59 -14.46
C GLU A 202 -6.94 0.30 -13.80
N ASP A 203 -6.34 -0.83 -14.17
CA ASP A 203 -6.65 -2.14 -13.59
C ASP A 203 -6.34 -2.15 -12.07
N GLU A 204 -5.18 -1.62 -11.66
CA GLU A 204 -4.81 -1.51 -10.24
C GLU A 204 -5.72 -0.54 -9.47
N ALA A 205 -6.06 0.60 -10.06
CA ALA A 205 -7.01 1.52 -9.45
C ALA A 205 -8.39 0.87 -9.27
N ALA A 206 -8.84 0.07 -10.24
CA ALA A 206 -10.10 -0.66 -10.15
C ALA A 206 -10.08 -1.75 -9.08
N LYS A 207 -8.97 -2.49 -8.93
CA LYS A 207 -8.79 -3.49 -7.86
C LYS A 207 -8.87 -2.85 -6.47
N ILE A 208 -8.15 -1.74 -6.26
CA ILE A 208 -8.20 -0.99 -5.00
C ILE A 208 -9.60 -0.45 -4.75
N ALA A 209 -10.27 0.09 -5.77
CA ALA A 209 -11.65 0.58 -5.61
C ALA A 209 -12.64 -0.54 -5.25
N ALA A 210 -12.41 -1.77 -5.73
CA ALA A 210 -13.24 -2.93 -5.41
C ALA A 210 -13.14 -3.37 -3.93
N GLN A 211 -12.12 -2.92 -3.19
CA GLN A 211 -12.00 -3.15 -1.74
C GLN A 211 -12.96 -2.27 -0.92
N SER A 212 -13.69 -1.36 -1.56
CA SER A 212 -14.73 -0.56 -0.90
C SER A 212 -15.81 -1.46 -0.30
N GLN A 213 -16.22 -1.17 0.93
CA GLN A 213 -17.22 -1.93 1.67
C GLN A 213 -18.41 -1.04 2.03
N GLN A 214 -19.60 -1.61 2.09
CA GLN A 214 -20.78 -0.92 2.60
C GLN A 214 -21.44 -1.76 3.68
N THR A 215 -21.67 -1.15 4.83
CA THR A 215 -22.40 -1.76 5.95
C THR A 215 -23.68 -0.98 6.23
N ALA A 216 -24.46 -1.44 7.22
CA ALA A 216 -25.67 -0.74 7.64
C ALA A 216 -25.39 0.64 8.29
N THR A 217 -24.17 0.87 8.77
CA THR A 217 -23.82 2.07 9.55
C THR A 217 -22.77 2.95 8.89
N TYR A 218 -21.97 2.42 7.96
CA TYR A 218 -20.98 3.19 7.23
C TYR A 218 -20.74 2.67 5.82
N THR A 219 -20.30 3.57 4.95
CA THR A 219 -19.70 3.29 3.64
C THR A 219 -18.21 3.54 3.74
N TYR A 220 -17.41 2.55 3.36
CA TYR A 220 -15.96 2.61 3.28
C TYR A 220 -15.54 2.58 1.82
N THR A 221 -14.88 3.63 1.32
CA THR A 221 -14.41 3.71 -0.06
C THR A 221 -12.90 3.87 -0.10
N THR A 222 -12.26 3.14 -1.00
CA THR A 222 -10.82 3.21 -1.25
C THR A 222 -10.57 3.74 -2.66
N THR A 223 -9.61 4.63 -2.80
CA THR A 223 -9.21 5.20 -4.09
C THR A 223 -7.69 5.18 -4.20
N LEU A 224 -7.17 4.71 -5.33
CA LEU A 224 -5.75 4.82 -5.65
C LEU A 224 -5.47 6.14 -6.37
N GLU A 225 -4.50 6.90 -5.87
CA GLU A 225 -3.98 8.10 -6.53
C GLU A 225 -2.51 7.89 -6.87
N TRP A 226 -2.16 8.00 -8.15
CA TRP A 226 -0.77 8.02 -8.59
C TRP A 226 -0.15 9.40 -8.39
N VAL A 227 0.79 9.50 -7.46
CA VAL A 227 1.60 10.70 -7.20
C VAL A 227 2.64 10.89 -8.30
N LEU A 228 3.25 9.80 -8.74
CA LEU A 228 4.06 9.70 -9.93
C LEU A 228 3.63 8.45 -10.71
N GLY A 229 3.18 8.64 -11.95
CA GLY A 229 2.78 7.51 -12.81
C GLY A 229 3.93 6.51 -12.95
N PRO A 230 3.61 5.20 -13.05
CA PRO A 230 4.60 4.17 -13.18
C PRO A 230 5.40 4.32 -14.47
N TYR A 231 6.70 4.04 -14.41
CA TYR A 231 7.65 4.08 -15.50
C TYR A 231 8.67 2.96 -15.35
N PHE A 232 9.28 2.54 -16.45
CA PHE A 232 10.34 1.54 -16.42
C PHE A 232 11.69 2.18 -16.08
N GLU A 233 12.42 1.57 -15.14
CA GLU A 233 13.84 1.82 -14.88
C GLU A 233 14.58 0.48 -14.89
N GLY A 234 15.15 0.13 -16.05
CA GLY A 234 15.74 -1.20 -16.26
C GLY A 234 14.69 -2.31 -16.20
N GLU A 235 14.89 -3.28 -15.31
CA GLU A 235 13.98 -4.41 -15.06
C GLU A 235 12.81 -4.08 -14.13
N PHE A 236 12.77 -2.86 -13.58
CA PHE A 236 11.82 -2.47 -12.54
C PHE A 236 10.80 -1.47 -13.06
N VAL A 237 9.58 -1.58 -12.57
CA VAL A 237 8.55 -0.54 -12.69
C VAL A 237 8.59 0.30 -11.42
N LYS A 238 8.88 1.58 -11.59
CA LYS A 238 8.90 2.54 -10.49
C LYS A 238 7.81 3.59 -10.62
N GLY A 239 7.41 4.18 -9.51
CA GLY A 239 6.52 5.34 -9.48
C GLY A 239 6.20 5.71 -8.04
N ALA A 240 5.10 6.42 -7.82
CA ALA A 240 4.63 6.70 -6.48
C ALA A 240 3.11 6.73 -6.46
N ASN A 241 2.50 6.16 -5.44
CA ASN A 241 1.05 6.20 -5.26
C ASN A 241 0.67 6.34 -3.79
N ARG A 242 -0.59 6.69 -3.57
CA ARG A 242 -1.23 6.63 -2.26
C ARG A 242 -2.62 6.06 -2.39
N VAL A 243 -3.02 5.28 -1.39
CA VAL A 243 -4.39 4.80 -1.23
C VAL A 243 -5.08 5.70 -0.24
N ILE A 244 -6.21 6.26 -0.67
CA ILE A 244 -7.04 7.15 0.14
C ILE A 244 -8.28 6.37 0.56
N ALA A 245 -8.46 6.22 1.86
CA ALA A 245 -9.65 5.62 2.44
C ALA A 245 -10.60 6.73 2.92
N THR A 246 -11.90 6.56 2.67
CA THR A 246 -12.95 7.42 3.20
C THR A 246 -14.02 6.57 3.85
N GLN A 247 -14.27 6.81 5.13
CA GLN A 247 -15.41 6.24 5.86
C GLN A 247 -16.47 7.32 6.02
N SER A 248 -17.67 7.05 5.51
CA SER A 248 -18.85 7.91 5.67
C SER A 248 -19.91 7.21 6.50
N ASP A 249 -20.43 7.85 7.54
CA ASP A 249 -21.51 7.33 8.36
C ASP A 249 -22.89 7.70 7.80
N THR A 250 -23.94 7.04 8.30
CA THR A 250 -25.33 7.31 7.88
C THR A 250 -25.88 8.65 8.38
N ALA A 251 -25.22 9.29 9.36
CA ALA A 251 -25.58 10.61 9.88
C ALA A 251 -24.97 11.76 9.05
N GLY A 252 -24.18 11.43 8.02
CA GLY A 252 -23.52 12.39 7.13
C GLY A 252 -22.13 12.83 7.59
N GLY A 253 -21.57 12.21 8.64
CA GLY A 253 -20.17 12.35 9.00
C GLY A 253 -19.28 11.61 8.00
N SER A 254 -18.11 12.17 7.69
CA SER A 254 -17.13 11.52 6.82
C SER A 254 -15.71 11.81 7.32
N THR A 255 -14.87 10.77 7.33
CA THR A 255 -13.45 10.87 7.67
C THR A 255 -12.65 10.28 6.52
N THR A 256 -11.66 11.03 6.03
CA THR A 256 -10.75 10.62 4.95
C THR A 256 -9.32 10.59 5.47
N TRP A 257 -8.57 9.55 5.14
CA TRP A 257 -7.16 9.42 5.50
C TRP A 257 -6.38 8.69 4.40
N ILE A 258 -5.06 8.88 4.42
CA ILE A 258 -4.13 8.10 3.60
C ILE A 258 -3.96 6.75 4.31
N SER A 259 -4.47 5.68 3.72
CA SER A 259 -4.36 4.33 4.29
C SER A 259 -3.06 3.65 3.91
N ASN A 260 -2.45 4.05 2.79
CA ASN A 260 -1.14 3.58 2.34
C ASN A 260 -0.49 4.64 1.44
N GLU A 261 0.83 4.78 1.50
CA GLU A 261 1.63 5.62 0.60
C GLU A 261 2.89 4.86 0.19
N GLN A 262 3.02 4.60 -1.11
CA GLN A 262 4.17 3.96 -1.72
C GLN A 262 4.98 5.03 -2.46
N GLY A 263 5.93 5.63 -1.75
CA GLY A 263 6.84 6.64 -2.29
C GLY A 263 6.24 8.02 -2.49
N ASP A 264 7.10 8.94 -2.90
CA ASP A 264 6.72 10.30 -3.29
C ASP A 264 7.32 10.63 -4.68
N ALA A 265 6.97 11.80 -5.22
CA ALA A 265 7.45 12.20 -6.55
C ALA A 265 8.99 12.41 -6.62
N GLN A 266 9.66 12.65 -5.50
CA GLN A 266 11.11 12.77 -5.39
C GLN A 266 11.79 11.43 -5.07
N ASN A 267 11.08 10.49 -4.44
CA ASN A 267 11.56 9.18 -4.01
C ASN A 267 10.60 8.08 -4.51
N PRO A 268 10.59 7.79 -5.83
CA PRO A 268 9.72 6.77 -6.38
C PRO A 268 10.15 5.37 -5.94
N GLN A 269 9.15 4.55 -5.62
CA GLN A 269 9.32 3.16 -5.17
C GLN A 269 9.21 2.20 -6.34
N THR A 270 9.82 1.02 -6.16
CA THR A 270 9.67 -0.10 -7.08
C THR A 270 8.37 -0.84 -6.76
N PHE A 271 7.48 -0.99 -7.74
CA PHE A 271 6.23 -1.73 -7.60
C PHE A 271 6.36 -3.18 -8.04
N VAL A 272 6.93 -3.41 -9.21
CA VAL A 272 6.95 -4.76 -9.81
C VAL A 272 8.14 -4.87 -10.74
N THR A 273 8.52 -6.10 -11.07
CA THR A 273 9.50 -6.34 -12.13
C THR A 273 8.80 -6.45 -13.48
N LYS A 274 9.53 -6.18 -14.57
CA LYS A 274 9.08 -6.46 -15.94
C LYS A 274 8.67 -7.91 -16.12
N THR A 275 9.43 -8.84 -15.53
CA THR A 275 9.11 -10.27 -15.57
C THR A 275 7.77 -10.57 -14.90
N TRP A 276 7.52 -10.04 -13.71
CA TRP A 276 6.23 -10.21 -13.05
C TRP A 276 5.07 -9.64 -13.88
N LEU A 277 5.25 -8.47 -14.50
CA LEU A 277 4.23 -7.91 -15.40
C LEU A 277 3.96 -8.84 -16.59
N ARG A 278 4.99 -9.39 -17.22
CA ARG A 278 4.82 -10.36 -18.33
C ARG A 278 4.03 -11.59 -17.92
N ASP A 279 4.29 -12.09 -16.72
CA ASP A 279 3.68 -13.32 -16.23
C ASP A 279 2.21 -13.12 -15.80
N ASN A 280 1.85 -11.93 -15.31
CA ASN A 280 0.53 -11.65 -14.73
C ASN A 280 -0.40 -10.86 -15.65
N TYR A 281 0.13 -10.12 -16.62
CA TYR A 281 -0.62 -9.20 -17.46
C TYR A 281 -0.33 -9.49 -18.92
N PRO A 282 -1.29 -10.11 -19.65
CA PRO A 282 -1.10 -10.50 -21.04
C PRO A 282 -0.67 -9.38 -21.96
N GLN A 283 -1.02 -8.12 -21.63
CA GLN A 283 -0.56 -6.98 -22.39
C GLN A 283 0.98 -6.95 -22.43
N PHE A 284 1.69 -7.20 -21.32
CA PHE A 284 3.14 -7.05 -21.25
C PHE A 284 3.92 -8.25 -21.81
N ALA A 285 3.29 -9.37 -22.16
CA ALA A 285 3.93 -10.65 -22.49
C ALA A 285 4.79 -10.68 -23.79
N ARG A 286 5.23 -9.53 -24.31
CA ARG A 286 6.06 -9.41 -25.52
C ARG A 286 7.53 -9.17 -25.20
#